data_AF-A0A7C6SXE8-F1
#
_entry.id   AF-A0A7C6SXE8-F1
#
_cell.length_a   1.000
_cell.length_b   1.000
_cell.length_c   1.000
_cell.angle_alpha   90.00
_cell.angle_beta   90.00
_cell.angle_gamma   90.00
#
_symmetry.space_group_name_H-M   'P 1'
#
loop_
_entity.id
_entity.type
_entity.pdbx_description
1 polymer ?
#
loop_
_entity_poly.entity_id
_entity_poly.type
_entity_poly.pdbx_seq_one_letter_code
_entity_poly.pdbx_strand_id
1 'polypeptide(L)'
;MFRGNSVYCKSQSVVRVIVIVSVLLALFSYALFPLPALAQEESERVKGAEDRYADVIDITADEVSYDRKSRLATAKGNVAVLFKSFRITGDYAEYDEGGAVVAIRGGTRFEDTREGSVFVADKIVFLLETEEMEAEGGVSLRYKGGEVLASGDKLTYFSEDKRAIIEGDASVEIAGKVFQASVITVFLDEERVVAEGGTRTVIPRDE
;
A
#
# COMPACT_ATOMS: atom_id res chain seq x y z
N MET A 1 35.96 -41.46 -46.33
CA MET A 1 37.05 -40.56 -46.78
C MET A 1 36.63 -39.12 -46.50
N PHE A 2 37.44 -38.38 -45.71
CA PHE A 2 37.74 -36.93 -45.73
C PHE A 2 36.66 -35.91 -46.24
N ARG A 3 36.44 -34.70 -45.70
CA ARG A 3 37.02 -33.85 -44.62
C ARG A 3 36.31 -32.47 -44.70
N GLY A 4 36.33 -31.67 -43.63
CA GLY A 4 36.32 -30.18 -43.67
C GLY A 4 34.99 -29.52 -43.25
N ASN A 5 34.91 -28.89 -42.07
CA ASN A 5 35.23 -27.48 -41.73
C ASN A 5 34.14 -26.50 -42.23
N SER A 6 33.69 -25.44 -41.54
CA SER A 6 33.99 -24.82 -40.25
C SER A 6 32.93 -23.73 -40.00
N VAL A 7 32.44 -23.68 -38.76
CA VAL A 7 31.94 -22.55 -37.92
C VAL A 7 31.74 -21.15 -38.56
N TYR A 8 30.57 -20.55 -38.32
CA TYR A 8 30.36 -19.10 -38.37
C TYR A 8 29.77 -18.54 -37.06
N CYS A 9 30.60 -17.69 -36.44
CA CYS A 9 30.36 -16.49 -35.62
C CYS A 9 29.38 -16.48 -34.43
N LYS A 10 29.99 -16.53 -33.24
CA LYS A 10 29.53 -15.92 -31.98
C LYS A 10 30.44 -14.70 -31.74
N SER A 11 29.90 -13.52 -31.47
CA SER A 11 30.54 -12.56 -30.55
C SER A 11 29.65 -11.36 -30.26
N GLN A 12 29.38 -11.17 -28.97
CA GLN A 12 28.98 -9.91 -28.36
C GLN A 12 30.05 -8.83 -28.58
N SER A 13 29.68 -7.55 -28.45
CA SER A 13 30.53 -6.52 -27.86
C SER A 13 29.70 -5.30 -27.45
N VAL A 14 29.61 -5.11 -26.13
CA VAL A 14 29.29 -3.84 -25.47
C VAL A 14 30.57 -3.05 -25.38
N VAL A 15 30.68 -1.84 -25.94
CA VAL A 15 31.64 -0.82 -25.45
C VAL A 15 31.10 0.58 -25.74
N ARG A 16 30.91 1.36 -24.66
CA ARG A 16 30.70 2.82 -24.68
C ARG A 16 31.99 3.51 -25.15
N VAL A 17 31.88 4.44 -26.09
CA VAL A 17 32.96 5.36 -26.45
C VAL A 17 32.50 6.80 -26.18
N ILE A 18 33.13 7.41 -25.18
CA ILE A 18 33.21 8.86 -24.96
C ILE A 18 34.57 9.28 -25.55
N VAL A 19 34.64 10.38 -26.32
CA VAL A 19 35.81 11.30 -26.53
C VAL A 19 35.36 12.36 -27.58
N ILE A 20 35.05 13.60 -27.19
CA ILE A 20 35.86 14.84 -27.09
C ILE A 20 35.88 15.71 -28.38
N VAL A 21 35.30 16.90 -28.24
CA VAL A 21 35.73 18.28 -28.63
C VAL A 21 36.47 18.51 -29.96
N SER A 22 35.96 19.47 -30.76
CA SER A 22 36.70 20.57 -31.45
C SER A 22 35.70 21.50 -32.17
N VAL A 23 35.37 22.66 -31.61
CA VAL A 23 35.91 24.01 -31.95
C VAL A 23 35.85 24.35 -33.44
N LEU A 24 34.89 25.19 -33.83
CA LEU A 24 35.03 26.09 -34.99
C LEU A 24 34.45 27.46 -34.63
N LEU A 25 35.33 28.45 -34.76
CA LEU A 25 35.24 29.84 -34.36
C LEU A 25 34.84 30.63 -35.61
N ALA A 26 33.70 31.32 -35.59
CA ALA A 26 33.33 32.27 -36.62
C ALA A 26 32.93 33.60 -35.97
N LEU A 27 33.76 34.59 -36.28
CA LEU A 27 33.71 35.98 -35.86
C LEU A 27 32.41 36.64 -36.34
N PHE A 28 31.65 37.22 -35.42
CA PHE A 28 30.76 38.33 -35.72
C PHE A 28 30.95 39.41 -34.65
N SER A 29 31.72 40.41 -35.04
CA SER A 29 31.85 41.68 -34.35
C SER A 29 30.55 42.46 -34.46
N TYR A 30 29.85 42.73 -33.36
CA TYR A 30 29.00 43.91 -33.23
C TYR A 30 28.85 44.32 -31.76
N ALA A 31 29.21 45.60 -31.53
CA ALA A 31 28.75 46.51 -30.48
C ALA A 31 28.95 46.11 -28.99
N LEU A 32 29.86 46.84 -28.36
CA LEU A 32 29.88 47.16 -26.93
C LEU A 32 28.48 47.58 -26.43
N PHE A 33 27.93 46.80 -25.51
CA PHE A 33 27.05 47.30 -24.46
C PHE A 33 27.54 46.72 -23.13
N PRO A 34 27.96 47.53 -22.15
CA PRO A 34 28.17 47.03 -20.79
C PRO A 34 26.79 46.80 -20.17
N LEU A 35 26.32 45.56 -20.18
CA LEU A 35 25.23 45.13 -19.32
C LEU A 35 25.74 45.08 -17.87
N PRO A 36 25.03 45.70 -16.91
CA PRO A 36 25.36 45.55 -15.50
C PRO A 36 25.16 44.10 -15.08
N ALA A 37 26.06 43.68 -14.21
CA ALA A 37 26.15 42.35 -13.66
C ALA A 37 25.01 42.04 -12.68
N LEU A 38 24.57 40.77 -12.74
CA LEU A 38 24.03 39.93 -11.68
C LEU A 38 22.79 40.42 -10.92
N ALA A 39 21.65 39.84 -11.29
CA ALA A 39 20.67 39.33 -10.34
C ALA A 39 19.84 38.25 -11.06
N GLN A 40 20.39 37.04 -11.15
CA GLN A 40 19.58 35.86 -11.42
C GLN A 40 18.84 35.58 -10.11
N GLU A 41 17.63 36.13 -9.95
CA GLU A 41 16.65 35.57 -9.03
C GLU A 41 16.31 34.19 -9.58
N GLU A 42 17.05 33.19 -9.08
CA GLU A 42 16.55 31.83 -9.01
C GLU A 42 15.32 31.90 -8.11
N SER A 43 14.16 32.18 -8.73
CA SER A 43 12.86 31.88 -8.17
C SER A 43 12.90 30.39 -7.88
N GLU A 44 13.19 30.10 -6.62
CA GLU A 44 12.91 28.86 -5.94
C GLU A 44 11.47 28.53 -6.34
N ARG A 45 11.32 27.57 -7.25
CA ARG A 45 10.02 26.98 -7.52
C ARG A 45 9.59 26.45 -6.17
N VAL A 46 8.68 27.15 -5.53
CA VAL A 46 7.87 26.63 -4.45
C VAL A 46 7.26 25.37 -5.04
N LYS A 47 7.89 24.22 -4.76
CA LYS A 47 7.25 22.91 -4.83
C LYS A 47 5.93 23.11 -4.10
N GLY A 48 4.87 22.75 -4.82
CA GLY A 48 3.52 23.22 -4.57
C GLY A 48 3.17 23.24 -3.09
N ALA A 49 2.28 24.17 -2.76
CA ALA A 49 1.28 23.90 -1.76
C ALA A 49 0.58 22.58 -2.17
N GLU A 50 1.21 21.46 -1.82
CA GLU A 50 0.58 20.17 -1.77
C GLU A 50 -0.47 20.36 -0.69
N ASP A 51 -1.71 20.40 -1.14
CA ASP A 51 -2.89 20.64 -0.34
C ASP A 51 -2.82 19.84 0.96
N ARG A 52 -2.47 20.51 2.06
CA ARG A 52 -2.69 19.99 3.41
C ARG A 52 -4.18 20.06 3.72
N TYR A 53 -5.00 19.37 2.94
CA TYR A 53 -6.20 18.81 3.51
C TYR A 53 -5.69 17.78 4.49
N ALA A 54 -5.64 18.15 5.78
CA ALA A 54 -5.52 17.15 6.82
C ALA A 54 -6.58 16.10 6.52
N ASP A 55 -6.15 14.84 6.38
CA ASP A 55 -7.05 13.75 6.07
C ASP A 55 -8.20 13.78 7.10
N VAL A 56 -9.39 14.15 6.64
CA VAL A 56 -10.53 14.38 7.52
C VAL A 56 -11.07 13.02 7.96
N ILE A 57 -11.22 12.84 9.26
CA ILE A 57 -11.97 11.74 9.84
C ILE A 57 -13.43 12.17 10.07
N ASP A 58 -14.36 11.42 9.52
CA ASP A 58 -15.81 11.60 9.73
C ASP A 58 -16.35 10.42 10.53
N ILE A 59 -17.01 10.70 11.65
CA ILE A 59 -17.55 9.69 12.58
C ILE A 59 -19.04 9.94 12.74
N THR A 60 -19.85 8.95 12.38
CA THR A 60 -21.30 8.94 12.56
C THR A 60 -21.72 7.78 13.47
N ALA A 61 -22.68 8.02 14.35
CA ALA A 61 -23.22 7.05 15.30
C ALA A 61 -24.52 7.58 15.94
N ASP A 62 -25.19 6.74 16.74
CA ASP A 62 -26.34 7.15 17.54
C ASP A 62 -25.92 8.10 18.68
N GLU A 63 -24.76 7.85 19.30
CA GLU A 63 -24.16 8.67 20.34
C GLU A 63 -22.68 8.91 20.04
N VAL A 64 -22.24 10.17 20.12
CA VAL A 64 -20.82 10.56 20.05
C VAL A 64 -20.49 11.44 21.26
N SER A 65 -19.36 11.18 21.91
CA SER A 65 -18.81 12.05 22.95
C SER A 65 -17.33 12.31 22.72
N TYR A 66 -16.82 13.46 23.16
CA TYR A 66 -15.41 13.83 23.05
C TYR A 66 -14.91 14.41 24.37
N ASP A 67 -13.87 13.80 24.92
CA ASP A 67 -13.14 14.34 26.07
C ASP A 67 -11.90 15.10 25.57
N ARG A 68 -11.94 16.42 25.68
CA ARG A 68 -10.86 17.31 25.27
C ARG A 68 -9.56 17.14 26.09
N LYS A 69 -9.65 16.69 27.35
CA LYS A 69 -8.45 16.51 28.19
C LYS A 69 -7.66 15.28 27.74
N SER A 70 -8.35 14.18 27.46
CA SER A 70 -7.71 12.97 26.93
C SER A 70 -7.57 12.98 25.42
N ARG A 71 -8.27 13.86 24.70
CA ARG A 71 -8.39 13.90 23.23
C ARG A 71 -8.94 12.59 22.66
N LEU A 72 -9.95 12.05 23.35
CA LEU A 72 -10.60 10.79 23.00
C LEU A 72 -12.04 11.07 22.56
N ALA A 73 -12.37 10.67 21.33
CA ALA A 73 -13.76 10.56 20.90
C ALA A 73 -14.25 9.11 21.12
N THR A 74 -15.49 8.96 21.58
CA THR A 74 -16.18 7.66 21.64
C THR A 74 -17.48 7.74 20.86
N ALA A 75 -17.81 6.68 20.14
CA ALA A 75 -19.02 6.57 19.35
C ALA A 75 -19.72 5.24 19.65
N LYS A 76 -21.05 5.24 19.77
CA LYS A 76 -21.84 4.05 20.11
C LYS A 76 -23.10 3.97 19.26
N GLY A 77 -23.42 2.75 18.82
CA GLY A 77 -24.61 2.42 18.03
C GLY A 77 -24.46 2.86 16.57
N ASN A 78 -24.66 1.92 15.64
CA ASN A 78 -24.62 2.15 14.19
C ASN A 78 -23.38 2.95 13.74
N VAL A 79 -22.20 2.62 14.29
CA VAL A 79 -20.99 3.43 14.07
C VAL A 79 -20.50 3.25 12.65
N ALA A 80 -20.19 4.37 11.98
CA ALA A 80 -19.44 4.40 10.74
C ALA A 80 -18.36 5.50 10.81
N VAL A 81 -17.12 5.09 10.53
CA VAL A 81 -15.94 5.96 10.41
C VAL A 81 -15.51 6.00 8.96
N LEU A 82 -15.32 7.20 8.42
CA LEU A 82 -14.79 7.44 7.08
C LEU A 82 -13.44 8.16 7.18
N PHE A 83 -12.45 7.67 6.45
CA PHE A 83 -11.13 8.27 6.34
C PHE A 83 -10.55 7.94 4.97
N LYS A 84 -10.29 8.94 4.12
CA LYS A 84 -9.89 8.74 2.72
C LYS A 84 -10.89 7.83 1.97
N SER A 85 -10.43 6.72 1.38
CA SER A 85 -11.26 5.69 0.76
C SER A 85 -11.74 4.61 1.74
N PHE A 86 -11.32 4.68 3.01
CA PHE A 86 -11.64 3.67 4.01
C PHE A 86 -12.97 3.96 4.69
N ARG A 87 -13.78 2.92 4.83
CA ARG A 87 -15.00 2.93 5.63
C ARG A 87 -14.94 1.79 6.64
N ILE A 88 -15.09 2.12 7.92
CA ILE A 88 -15.08 1.14 9.01
C ILE A 88 -16.39 1.24 9.79
N THR A 89 -17.04 0.12 10.02
CA THR A 89 -18.34 0.05 10.70
C THR A 89 -18.31 -0.93 11.87
N GLY A 90 -19.18 -0.71 12.86
CA GLY A 90 -19.34 -1.57 14.03
C GLY A 90 -20.31 -0.98 15.06
N ASP A 91 -20.35 -1.58 16.25
CA ASP A 91 -21.25 -1.15 17.33
C ASP A 91 -20.65 -0.05 18.23
N TYR A 92 -19.33 -0.01 18.34
CA TYR A 92 -18.61 0.92 19.21
C TYR A 92 -17.27 1.31 18.61
N ALA A 93 -16.92 2.59 18.69
CA ALA A 93 -15.60 3.10 18.29
C ALA A 93 -14.98 4.02 19.33
N GLU A 94 -13.65 3.98 19.40
CA GLU A 94 -12.79 4.95 20.05
C GLU A 94 -11.86 5.56 19.01
N TYR A 95 -11.71 6.87 19.03
CA TYR A 95 -10.70 7.59 18.26
C TYR A 95 -9.81 8.38 19.19
N ASP A 96 -8.55 7.96 19.28
CA ASP A 96 -7.48 8.71 19.95
C ASP A 96 -6.87 9.69 18.95
N GLU A 97 -7.21 10.97 19.11
CA GLU A 97 -6.69 12.05 18.25
C GLU A 97 -5.19 12.27 18.47
N GLY A 98 -4.67 11.98 19.66
CA GLY A 98 -3.26 12.16 19.99
C GLY A 98 -2.35 11.12 19.36
N GLY A 99 -2.84 9.90 19.21
CA GLY A 99 -2.15 8.78 18.54
C GLY A 99 -2.59 8.54 17.09
N ALA A 100 -3.64 9.23 16.63
CA ALA A 100 -4.27 9.00 15.34
C ALA A 100 -4.69 7.52 15.13
N VAL A 101 -5.31 6.93 16.16
CA VAL A 101 -5.73 5.52 16.17
C VAL A 101 -7.24 5.41 16.31
N VAL A 102 -7.85 4.59 15.47
CA VAL A 102 -9.27 4.23 15.55
C VAL A 102 -9.40 2.78 15.98
N ALA A 103 -10.10 2.51 17.08
CA ALA A 103 -10.42 1.15 17.53
C ALA A 103 -11.93 0.94 17.47
N ILE A 104 -12.38 -0.06 16.71
CA ILE A 104 -13.79 -0.37 16.48
C ILE A 104 -14.04 -1.83 16.90
N ARG A 105 -15.22 -2.10 17.47
CA ARG A 105 -15.63 -3.44 17.91
C ARG A 105 -17.13 -3.68 17.71
N GLY A 106 -17.50 -4.96 17.73
CA GLY A 106 -18.89 -5.41 17.58
C GLY A 106 -19.26 -5.54 16.10
N GLY A 107 -19.03 -6.74 15.54
CA GLY A 107 -19.38 -7.05 14.15
C GLY A 107 -18.70 -6.12 13.14
N THR A 108 -17.39 -5.96 13.24
CA THR A 108 -16.69 -4.91 12.51
C THR A 108 -16.48 -5.25 11.05
N ARG A 109 -16.58 -4.23 10.20
CA ARG A 109 -16.36 -4.36 8.77
C ARG A 109 -15.58 -3.15 8.27
N PHE A 110 -14.40 -3.41 7.69
CA PHE A 110 -13.53 -2.43 7.04
C PHE A 110 -13.62 -2.58 5.53
N GLU A 111 -13.67 -1.46 4.82
CA GLU A 111 -13.75 -1.37 3.36
C GLU A 111 -12.72 -0.40 2.84
N ASP A 112 -11.86 -0.82 1.91
CA ASP A 112 -11.22 0.13 1.00
C ASP A 112 -12.08 0.25 -0.25
N THR A 113 -12.86 1.33 -0.33
CA THR A 113 -13.81 1.55 -1.44
C THR A 113 -13.12 1.78 -2.79
N ARG A 114 -11.83 2.14 -2.79
CA ARG A 114 -11.06 2.32 -4.01
C ARG A 114 -10.57 0.98 -4.57
N GLU A 115 -10.11 0.09 -3.69
CA GLU A 115 -9.51 -1.20 -4.07
C GLU A 115 -10.52 -2.36 -4.07
N GLY A 116 -11.72 -2.15 -3.51
CA GLY A 116 -12.74 -3.20 -3.39
C GLY A 116 -12.34 -4.31 -2.41
N SER A 117 -11.55 -3.98 -1.38
CA SER A 117 -11.17 -4.89 -0.32
C SER A 117 -12.13 -4.80 0.86
N VAL A 118 -12.42 -5.93 1.47
CA VAL A 118 -13.33 -6.07 2.61
C VAL A 118 -12.67 -6.94 3.67
N PHE A 119 -12.64 -6.43 4.90
CA PHE A 119 -12.20 -7.16 6.08
C PHE A 119 -13.34 -7.20 7.10
N VAL A 120 -13.53 -8.35 7.75
CA VAL A 120 -14.52 -8.56 8.80
C VAL A 120 -13.83 -9.21 10.00
N ALA A 121 -14.13 -8.73 11.21
CA ALA A 121 -13.60 -9.25 12.46
C ALA A 121 -14.45 -8.78 13.66
N ASP A 122 -14.23 -9.34 14.84
CA ASP A 122 -14.87 -8.87 16.08
C ASP A 122 -14.34 -7.49 16.51
N LYS A 123 -13.05 -7.22 16.24
CA LYS A 123 -12.36 -5.97 16.56
C LYS A 123 -11.39 -5.59 15.45
N ILE A 124 -11.35 -4.29 15.13
CA ILE A 124 -10.36 -3.69 14.24
C ILE A 124 -9.71 -2.49 14.93
N VAL A 125 -8.39 -2.38 14.84
CA VAL A 125 -7.60 -1.20 15.21
C VAL A 125 -6.92 -0.69 13.94
N PHE A 126 -7.07 0.59 13.65
CA PHE A 126 -6.54 1.23 12.45
C PHE A 126 -5.67 2.44 12.82
N LEU A 127 -4.42 2.40 12.40
CA LEU A 127 -3.43 3.46 12.59
C LEU A 127 -3.50 4.37 11.36
N LEU A 128 -4.01 5.59 11.53
CA LEU A 128 -4.27 6.50 10.41
C LEU A 128 -2.98 7.01 9.76
N GLU A 129 -1.90 7.18 10.54
CA GLU A 129 -0.63 7.71 10.06
C GLU A 129 0.09 6.76 9.10
N THR A 130 0.06 5.46 9.40
CA THR A 130 0.73 4.41 8.61
C THR A 130 -0.23 3.65 7.70
N GLU A 131 -1.54 3.91 7.80
CA GLU A 131 -2.60 3.14 7.15
C GLU A 131 -2.47 1.63 7.41
N GLU A 132 -2.12 1.28 8.64
CA GLU A 132 -2.00 -0.10 9.12
C GLU A 132 -3.25 -0.51 9.88
N MET A 133 -3.74 -1.71 9.60
CA MET A 133 -4.92 -2.28 10.25
C MET A 133 -4.55 -3.57 10.97
N GLU A 134 -4.93 -3.70 12.23
CA GLU A 134 -4.95 -4.96 12.97
C GLU A 134 -6.40 -5.40 13.20
N ALA A 135 -6.71 -6.65 12.88
CA ALA A 135 -8.01 -7.26 13.04
C ALA A 135 -7.89 -8.53 13.89
N GLU A 136 -8.81 -8.74 14.82
CA GLU A 136 -8.81 -9.88 15.75
C GLU A 136 -10.23 -10.41 15.99
N GLY A 137 -10.32 -11.73 16.22
CA GLY A 137 -11.58 -12.42 16.52
C GLY A 137 -12.32 -12.81 15.24
N GLY A 138 -11.94 -13.97 14.69
CA GLY A 138 -12.58 -14.55 13.50
C GLY A 138 -12.43 -13.66 12.26
N VAL A 139 -11.20 -13.51 11.77
CA VAL A 139 -10.93 -12.60 10.65
C VAL A 139 -11.32 -13.23 9.31
N SER A 140 -11.90 -12.42 8.43
CA SER A 140 -12.10 -12.75 7.02
C SER A 140 -11.71 -11.56 6.14
N LEU A 141 -10.92 -11.85 5.11
CA LEU A 141 -10.54 -10.92 4.04
C LEU A 141 -11.12 -11.40 2.71
N ARG A 142 -11.66 -10.45 1.96
CA ARG A 142 -12.00 -10.58 0.54
C ARG A 142 -11.35 -9.43 -0.23
N TYR A 143 -10.49 -9.75 -1.17
CA TYR A 143 -9.81 -8.76 -2.01
C TYR A 143 -10.24 -8.89 -3.47
N LYS A 144 -10.35 -7.75 -4.18
CA LYS A 144 -10.80 -7.65 -5.58
C LYS A 144 -12.03 -8.52 -5.89
N GLY A 145 -13.06 -8.40 -5.07
CA GLY A 145 -14.33 -9.14 -5.27
C GLY A 145 -14.28 -10.65 -4.99
N GLY A 146 -13.14 -11.19 -4.53
CA GLY A 146 -12.99 -12.61 -4.19
C GLY A 146 -11.87 -13.33 -4.93
N GLU A 147 -11.02 -12.62 -5.67
CA GLU A 147 -9.80 -13.19 -6.27
C GLU A 147 -8.83 -13.73 -5.20
N VAL A 148 -8.84 -13.09 -4.03
CA VAL A 148 -8.18 -13.60 -2.82
C VAL A 148 -9.19 -13.65 -1.67
N LEU A 149 -9.27 -14.81 -1.03
CA LEU A 149 -10.00 -15.02 0.21
C LEU A 149 -9.01 -15.43 1.28
N ALA A 150 -9.10 -14.85 2.47
CA ALA A 150 -8.29 -15.27 3.61
C ALA A 150 -9.12 -15.31 4.89
N SER A 151 -8.73 -16.20 5.81
CA SER A 151 -9.31 -16.31 7.15
C SER A 151 -8.28 -16.76 8.18
N GLY A 152 -8.49 -16.40 9.44
CA GLY A 152 -7.66 -16.80 10.58
C GLY A 152 -8.18 -16.22 11.89
N ASP A 153 -7.32 -16.18 12.92
CA ASP A 153 -7.63 -15.58 14.22
C ASP A 153 -7.27 -14.09 14.27
N LYS A 154 -6.15 -13.72 13.65
CA LYS A 154 -5.62 -12.35 13.56
C LYS A 154 -5.20 -12.02 12.14
N LEU A 155 -5.34 -10.75 11.77
CA LEU A 155 -4.82 -10.22 10.51
C LEU A 155 -4.19 -8.85 10.72
N THR A 156 -3.02 -8.63 10.13
CA THR A 156 -2.40 -7.31 9.99
C THR A 156 -2.35 -6.95 8.51
N TYR A 157 -2.82 -5.76 8.14
CA TYR A 157 -2.81 -5.25 6.78
C TYR A 157 -2.05 -3.94 6.68
N PHE A 158 -1.15 -3.87 5.71
CA PHE A 158 -0.33 -2.71 5.38
C PHE A 158 -0.84 -2.15 4.04
N SER A 159 -1.53 -1.00 4.07
CA SER A 159 -2.12 -0.38 2.88
C SER A 159 -1.08 0.04 1.84
N GLU A 160 0.09 0.53 2.29
CA GLU A 160 1.16 1.01 1.42
C GLU A 160 1.81 -0.13 0.62
N ASP A 161 2.10 -1.25 1.30
CA ASP A 161 2.73 -2.45 0.71
C ASP A 161 1.74 -3.40 0.02
N LYS A 162 0.42 -3.16 0.18
CA LYS A 162 -0.65 -4.12 -0.16
C LYS A 162 -0.36 -5.53 0.37
N ARG A 163 0.09 -5.59 1.63
CA ARG A 163 0.53 -6.81 2.29
C ARG A 163 -0.39 -7.16 3.45
N ALA A 164 -0.85 -8.41 3.50
CA ALA A 164 -1.63 -8.95 4.61
C ALA A 164 -0.88 -10.10 5.27
N ILE A 165 -0.82 -10.11 6.60
CA ILE A 165 -0.30 -11.22 7.41
C ILE A 165 -1.49 -11.80 8.16
N ILE A 166 -1.73 -13.10 8.01
CA ILE A 166 -2.82 -13.82 8.64
C ILE A 166 -2.22 -14.87 9.57
N GLU A 167 -2.68 -14.90 10.82
CA GLU A 167 -2.15 -15.73 11.88
C GLU A 167 -3.29 -16.50 12.57
N GLY A 168 -2.95 -17.68 13.10
CA GLY A 168 -3.90 -18.55 13.82
C GLY A 168 -4.85 -19.26 12.86
N ASP A 169 -4.60 -20.54 12.63
CA ASP A 169 -5.33 -21.37 11.66
C ASP A 169 -5.55 -20.70 10.30
N ALA A 170 -4.50 -20.01 9.82
CA ALA A 170 -4.56 -19.20 8.61
C ALA A 170 -4.87 -20.06 7.39
N SER A 171 -5.87 -19.63 6.62
CA SER A 171 -6.27 -20.25 5.35
C SER A 171 -6.41 -19.16 4.29
N VAL A 172 -5.74 -19.34 3.15
CA VAL A 172 -5.77 -18.41 2.02
C VAL A 172 -6.12 -19.16 0.74
N GLU A 173 -7.11 -18.66 0.01
CA GLU A 173 -7.42 -19.08 -1.35
C GLU A 173 -7.01 -17.96 -2.33
N ILE A 174 -6.21 -18.33 -3.33
CA ILE A 174 -5.77 -17.43 -4.40
C ILE A 174 -5.59 -18.23 -5.69
N ALA A 175 -6.13 -17.72 -6.80
CA ALA A 175 -6.06 -18.36 -8.12
C ALA A 175 -6.42 -19.88 -8.08
N GLY A 176 -7.50 -20.21 -7.36
CA GLY A 176 -8.03 -21.57 -7.17
C GLY A 176 -7.16 -22.50 -6.30
N LYS A 177 -6.10 -21.99 -5.67
CA LYS A 177 -5.20 -22.77 -4.80
C LYS A 177 -5.48 -22.41 -3.35
N VAL A 178 -5.47 -23.40 -2.49
CA VAL A 178 -5.70 -23.22 -1.05
C VAL A 178 -4.42 -23.48 -0.28
N PHE A 179 -4.05 -22.55 0.60
CA PHE A 179 -2.90 -22.60 1.48
C PHE A 179 -3.37 -22.56 2.92
N GLN A 180 -2.84 -23.43 3.77
CA GLN A 180 -3.10 -23.46 5.21
C GLN A 180 -1.77 -23.50 5.95
N ALA A 181 -1.64 -22.71 7.01
CA ALA A 181 -0.44 -22.67 7.86
C ALA A 181 -0.73 -21.94 9.18
N SER A 182 0.23 -21.94 10.10
CA SER A 182 0.15 -21.10 11.31
C SER A 182 0.20 -19.61 10.98
N VAL A 183 1.03 -19.23 10.00
CA VAL A 183 1.16 -17.85 9.51
C VAL A 183 1.17 -17.86 7.98
N ILE A 184 0.40 -16.99 7.35
CA ILE A 184 0.42 -16.77 5.91
C ILE A 184 0.60 -15.28 5.63
N THR A 185 1.63 -14.92 4.88
CA THR A 185 1.81 -13.58 4.30
C THR A 185 1.34 -13.57 2.85
N VAL A 186 0.47 -12.64 2.51
CA VAL A 186 -0.06 -12.41 1.16
C VAL A 186 0.38 -11.03 0.67
N PHE A 187 0.98 -10.99 -0.51
CA PHE A 187 1.30 -9.76 -1.24
C PHE A 187 0.24 -9.62 -2.33
N LEU A 188 -0.77 -8.78 -2.08
CA LEU A 188 -2.03 -8.77 -2.83
C LEU A 188 -1.87 -8.35 -4.29
N ASP A 189 -0.97 -7.40 -4.57
CA ASP A 189 -0.69 -6.94 -5.94
C ASP A 189 0.28 -7.85 -6.70
N GLU A 190 1.11 -8.62 -5.98
CA GLU A 190 2.04 -9.59 -6.57
C GLU A 190 1.40 -10.97 -6.78
N GLU A 191 0.17 -11.16 -6.29
CA GLU A 191 -0.51 -12.47 -6.20
C GLU A 191 0.37 -13.56 -5.57
N ARG A 192 1.20 -13.16 -4.60
CA ARG A 192 2.22 -14.02 -3.99
C ARG A 192 1.85 -14.36 -2.55
N VAL A 193 2.06 -15.62 -2.20
CA VAL A 193 1.78 -16.15 -0.85
C VAL A 193 3.03 -16.82 -0.28
N VAL A 194 3.32 -16.56 0.99
CA VAL A 194 4.33 -17.25 1.80
C VAL A 194 3.63 -17.85 3.00
N ALA A 195 3.72 -19.17 3.15
CA ALA A 195 3.05 -19.92 4.22
C ALA A 195 4.10 -20.58 5.11
N GLU A 196 3.98 -20.41 6.43
CA GLU A 196 4.98 -20.83 7.42
C GLU A 196 4.31 -21.50 8.64
N GLY A 197 4.94 -22.58 9.13
CA GLY A 197 4.42 -23.37 10.25
C GLY A 197 3.32 -24.34 9.84
N GLY A 198 3.63 -25.64 9.81
CA GLY A 198 2.63 -26.69 9.58
C GLY A 198 1.86 -26.55 8.26
N THR A 199 2.57 -26.33 7.14
CA THR A 199 1.92 -25.97 5.88
C THR A 199 1.17 -27.13 5.22
N ARG A 200 0.00 -26.82 4.65
CA ARG A 200 -0.75 -27.69 3.74
C ARG A 200 -1.22 -26.87 2.53
N THR A 201 -1.02 -27.39 1.33
CA THR A 201 -1.42 -26.72 0.09
C THR A 201 -2.23 -27.67 -0.79
N VAL A 202 -3.33 -27.18 -1.33
CA VAL A 202 -4.16 -27.87 -2.31
C VAL A 202 -4.07 -27.12 -3.64
N ILE A 203 -3.57 -27.81 -4.65
CA ILE A 203 -3.46 -27.30 -6.02
C ILE A 203 -4.36 -28.18 -6.89
N PRO A 204 -5.46 -27.64 -7.46
CA PRO A 204 -6.29 -28.40 -8.37
C PRO A 204 -5.49 -28.76 -9.63
N ARG A 205 -5.76 -29.93 -10.19
CA ARG A 205 -5.30 -30.30 -11.53
C ARG A 205 -6.42 -29.99 -12.51
N ASP A 206 -6.10 -29.21 -13.54
CA ASP A 206 -6.99 -29.05 -14.69
C ASP A 206 -7.15 -30.42 -15.38
N GLU A 207 -8.39 -30.79 -15.71
CA GLU A 207 -8.73 -31.98 -16.50
C GLU A 207 -8.57 -31.74 -18.00
#